data_AF-A0A938SBX7-F1
#
_entry.id   AF-A0A938SBX7-F1
#
_cell.length_a   1.000
_cell.length_b   1.000
_cell.length_c   1.000
_cell.angle_alpha   90.00
_cell.angle_beta   90.00
_cell.angle_gamma   90.00
#
_symmetry.space_group_name_H-M   'P 1'
#
loop_
_entity.id
_entity.type
_entity.pdbx_description
1 polymer ?
#
loop_
_entity_poly.entity_id
_entity_poly.type
_entity_poly.pdbx_seq_one_letter_code
_entity_poly.pdbx_strand_id
1 'polypeptide(L)'
;MSLLPKAGMVSVVVGDGAPDLERLAGRELCAYLERLFGIRTEPTATAPGSADVLLLIGSPPTNAAVRQATATEPFPKLSDQDIVLRRVQFEGRPALVIGGGSPVATLWAVYELVERWGVRFLLHGDALPERTVFRWPDADVAIEPTLTIRQWRVVNDFACGPESWGMADYRPVLDQLAKLKFNRIFVNFWAYQPFLHLEVRGVKRQRAWLWYDYHYPITDDMIGR
;
A
#
# COMPACT_ATOMS: atom_id res chain seq x y z
N MET A 1 -32.60 9.66 -5.19
CA MET A 1 -31.53 10.68 -5.13
C MET A 1 -30.87 10.53 -3.77
N SER A 2 -29.90 9.62 -3.64
CA SER A 2 -29.29 9.27 -2.35
C SER A 2 -28.33 10.37 -1.94
N LEU A 3 -28.64 11.05 -0.84
CA LEU A 3 -27.86 12.15 -0.29
C LEU A 3 -26.47 11.65 0.11
N LEU A 4 -25.45 12.40 -0.32
CA LEU A 4 -24.06 12.24 0.11
C LEU A 4 -23.96 12.23 1.65
N PRO A 5 -23.17 11.33 2.26
CA PRO A 5 -22.76 11.48 3.64
C PRO A 5 -22.03 12.81 3.85
N LYS A 6 -22.46 13.62 4.82
CA LYS A 6 -21.69 14.80 5.26
C LYS A 6 -20.44 14.36 6.03
N ALA A 7 -19.44 15.24 6.14
CA ALA A 7 -18.29 15.01 7.04
C ALA A 7 -18.77 14.67 8.46
N GLY A 8 -18.13 13.68 9.11
CA GLY A 8 -18.56 13.12 10.41
C GLY A 8 -19.42 11.86 10.34
N MET A 9 -19.86 11.47 9.14
CA MET A 9 -20.73 10.33 8.91
C MET A 9 -19.98 9.01 8.60
N VAL A 10 -18.74 9.10 8.12
CA VAL A 10 -17.87 7.95 7.85
C VAL A 10 -16.68 7.97 8.80
N SER A 11 -16.45 6.87 9.52
CA SER A 11 -15.33 6.73 10.45
C SER A 11 -14.43 5.57 10.03
N VAL A 12 -13.12 5.81 10.01
CA VAL A 12 -12.10 4.77 9.81
C VAL A 12 -11.59 4.33 11.18
N VAL A 13 -11.88 3.09 11.56
CA VAL A 13 -11.54 2.54 12.87
C VAL A 13 -10.34 1.61 12.74
N VAL A 14 -9.24 1.94 13.39
CA VAL A 14 -8.01 1.13 13.44
C VAL A 14 -7.75 0.78 14.90
N GLY A 15 -7.42 -0.47 15.21
CA GLY A 15 -7.22 -0.87 16.61
C GLY A 15 -6.09 -0.10 17.33
N ASP A 16 -6.26 0.11 18.63
CA ASP A 16 -5.31 0.89 19.44
C ASP A 16 -3.91 0.27 19.50
N GLY A 17 -3.81 -1.07 19.39
CA GLY A 17 -2.56 -1.83 19.29
C GLY A 17 -2.22 -2.27 17.86
N ALA A 18 -2.81 -1.66 16.83
CA ALA A 18 -2.61 -2.08 15.46
C ALA A 18 -1.13 -1.92 15.02
N PRO A 19 -0.58 -2.87 14.25
CA PRO A 19 0.75 -2.74 13.64
C PRO A 19 0.87 -1.52 12.71
N ASP A 20 2.09 -1.05 12.49
CA ASP A 20 2.35 0.18 11.74
C ASP A 20 1.74 0.21 10.33
N LEU A 21 1.76 -0.93 9.63
CA LEU A 21 1.18 -1.06 8.29
C LEU A 21 -0.36 -0.95 8.30
N GLU A 22 -1.04 -1.37 9.37
CA GLU A 22 -2.49 -1.18 9.50
C GLU A 22 -2.83 0.28 9.84
N ARG A 23 -1.99 0.95 10.62
CA ARG A 23 -2.13 2.41 10.85
C ARG A 23 -1.89 3.20 9.57
N LEU A 24 -0.91 2.79 8.77
CA LEU A 24 -0.69 3.35 7.44
C LEU A 24 -1.91 3.09 6.55
N ALA A 25 -2.47 1.88 6.56
CA ALA A 25 -3.68 1.54 5.80
C ALA A 25 -4.86 2.46 6.17
N GLY A 26 -5.07 2.73 7.46
CA GLY A 26 -6.07 3.69 7.92
C GLY A 26 -5.85 5.11 7.38
N ARG A 27 -4.61 5.61 7.45
CA ARG A 27 -4.26 6.95 6.91
C ARG A 27 -4.41 7.04 5.39
N GLU A 28 -3.95 6.04 4.66
CA GLU A 28 -4.13 5.94 3.21
C GLU A 28 -5.62 5.98 2.86
N LEU A 29 -6.44 5.20 3.55
CA LEU A 29 -7.89 5.19 3.33
C LEU A 29 -8.51 6.57 3.56
N CYS A 30 -8.17 7.26 4.65
CA CYS A 30 -8.62 8.63 4.91
C CYS A 30 -8.22 9.60 3.78
N ALA A 31 -6.98 9.51 3.29
CA ALA A 31 -6.51 10.35 2.19
C ALA A 31 -7.30 10.09 0.90
N TYR A 32 -7.62 8.84 0.56
CA TYR A 32 -8.46 8.53 -0.60
C TYR A 32 -9.92 8.94 -0.39
N LEU A 33 -10.47 8.84 0.82
CA LEU A 33 -11.82 9.32 1.12
C LEU A 33 -11.95 10.83 0.86
N GLU A 34 -10.95 11.63 1.24
CA GLU A 34 -10.94 13.06 0.93
C GLU A 34 -10.78 13.31 -0.57
N ARG A 35 -9.83 12.64 -1.23
CA ARG A 35 -9.55 12.85 -2.65
C ARG A 35 -10.73 12.47 -3.54
N LEU A 36 -11.38 11.33 -3.27
CA LEU A 36 -12.45 10.76 -4.10
C LEU A 36 -13.83 11.30 -3.75
N PHE A 37 -14.12 11.52 -2.47
CA PHE A 37 -15.48 11.82 -1.99
C PHE A 37 -15.57 13.14 -1.21
N GLY A 38 -14.45 13.84 -0.96
CA GLY A 38 -14.43 15.04 -0.13
C GLY A 38 -14.70 14.76 1.36
N ILE A 39 -14.61 13.50 1.80
CA ILE A 39 -14.87 13.09 3.17
C ILE A 39 -13.57 13.21 3.97
N ARG A 40 -13.51 14.21 4.85
CA ARG A 40 -12.40 14.42 5.77
C ARG A 40 -12.65 13.65 7.06
N THR A 41 -11.75 12.74 7.39
CA THR A 41 -11.77 11.93 8.60
C THR A 41 -10.35 11.49 8.93
N GLU A 42 -10.12 11.11 10.18
CA GLU A 42 -8.82 10.60 10.65
C GLU A 42 -9.02 9.22 11.26
N PRO A 43 -7.99 8.35 11.25
CA PRO A 43 -8.08 7.07 11.93
C PRO A 43 -8.36 7.24 13.42
N THR A 44 -9.35 6.50 13.94
CA THR A 44 -9.71 6.48 15.36
C THR A 44 -9.59 5.07 15.94
N ALA A 45 -9.24 4.97 17.23
CA ALA A 45 -9.15 3.72 17.96
C ALA A 45 -10.53 3.08 18.23
N THR A 46 -11.57 3.91 18.31
CA THR A 46 -12.92 3.51 18.68
C THR A 46 -13.94 4.04 17.69
N ALA A 47 -15.02 3.28 17.49
CA ALA A 47 -16.12 3.66 16.61
C ALA A 47 -16.94 4.78 17.30
N PRO A 48 -16.97 6.02 16.76
CA PRO A 48 -17.78 7.08 17.34
C PRO A 48 -19.26 6.74 17.23
N GLY A 49 -20.05 7.04 18.27
CA GLY A 49 -21.50 6.80 18.26
C GLY A 49 -22.25 7.62 17.20
N SER A 50 -21.66 8.73 16.75
CA SER A 50 -22.22 9.64 15.73
C SER A 50 -21.96 9.22 14.28
N ALA A 51 -21.18 8.16 14.05
CA ALA A 51 -20.85 7.71 12.70
C ALA A 51 -21.93 6.77 12.15
N ASP A 52 -22.44 7.07 10.95
CA ASP A 52 -23.44 6.25 10.25
C ASP A 52 -22.79 5.10 9.47
N VAL A 53 -21.53 5.27 9.08
CA VAL A 53 -20.75 4.33 8.28
C VAL A 53 -19.41 4.07 8.97
N LEU A 54 -19.10 2.79 9.19
CA LEU A 54 -17.85 2.37 9.82
C LEU A 54 -16.99 1.57 8.84
N LEU A 55 -15.73 2.00 8.68
CA LEU A 55 -14.71 1.29 7.92
C LEU A 55 -13.70 0.72 8.91
N LEU A 56 -13.76 -0.58 9.16
CA LEU A 56 -13.02 -1.27 10.21
C LEU A 56 -11.75 -1.88 9.62
N ILE A 57 -10.58 -1.35 9.98
CA ILE A 57 -9.29 -1.78 9.44
C ILE A 57 -8.68 -2.90 10.29
N GLY A 58 -8.20 -3.95 9.63
CA GLY A 58 -7.41 -5.01 10.24
C GLY A 58 -8.19 -6.30 10.46
N SER A 59 -7.81 -7.03 11.50
CA SER A 59 -8.31 -8.38 11.79
C SER A 59 -8.77 -8.49 13.24
N PRO A 60 -9.49 -9.56 13.65
CA PRO A 60 -9.92 -9.70 15.03
C PRO A 60 -8.78 -9.54 16.06
N PRO A 61 -7.59 -10.15 15.90
CA PRO A 61 -6.47 -9.94 16.83
C PRO A 61 -6.05 -8.47 16.99
N THR A 62 -6.07 -7.68 15.91
CA THR A 62 -5.53 -6.31 15.90
C THR A 62 -6.58 -5.23 16.14
N ASN A 63 -7.87 -5.51 15.93
CA ASN A 63 -8.95 -4.55 16.06
C ASN A 63 -10.18 -5.16 16.79
N ALA A 64 -10.51 -4.60 17.96
CA ALA A 64 -11.65 -5.06 18.76
C ALA A 64 -13.00 -4.87 18.06
N ALA A 65 -13.16 -3.80 17.26
CA ALA A 65 -14.39 -3.58 16.50
C ALA A 65 -14.57 -4.66 15.42
N VAL A 66 -13.49 -5.08 14.74
CA VAL A 66 -13.53 -6.21 13.80
C VAL A 66 -13.92 -7.49 14.53
N ARG A 67 -13.29 -7.78 15.68
CA ARG A 67 -13.60 -8.96 16.51
C ARG A 67 -15.08 -9.05 16.87
N GLN A 68 -15.68 -7.94 17.29
CA GLN A 68 -17.09 -7.87 17.66
C GLN A 68 -18.01 -7.94 16.42
N ALA A 69 -17.67 -7.25 15.33
CA ALA A 69 -18.45 -7.28 14.09
C ALA A 69 -18.49 -8.66 13.42
N THR A 70 -17.47 -9.49 13.66
CA THR A 70 -17.37 -10.86 13.12
C THR A 70 -17.64 -11.94 14.18
N ALA A 71 -18.33 -11.60 15.27
CA ALA A 71 -18.64 -12.56 16.34
C ALA A 71 -19.69 -13.60 15.90
N THR A 72 -20.68 -13.18 15.08
CA THR A 72 -21.74 -14.04 14.56
C THR A 72 -21.32 -14.75 13.27
N GLU A 73 -20.63 -14.03 12.39
CA GLU A 73 -20.06 -14.57 11.15
C GLU A 73 -18.53 -14.48 11.22
N PRO A 74 -17.84 -15.62 11.48
CA PRO A 74 -16.42 -15.62 11.73
C PRO A 74 -15.60 -14.97 10.61
N PHE A 75 -14.58 -14.23 11.01
CA PHE A 75 -13.55 -13.75 10.10
C PHE A 75 -12.91 -14.97 9.41
N PRO A 76 -12.73 -14.92 8.07
CA PRO A 76 -12.27 -16.08 7.32
C PRO A 76 -10.84 -16.45 7.74
N LYS A 77 -10.48 -17.73 7.60
CA LYS A 77 -9.09 -18.14 7.74
C LYS A 77 -8.34 -17.68 6.49
N LEU A 78 -7.33 -16.84 6.68
CA LEU A 78 -6.55 -16.20 5.63
C LEU A 78 -5.08 -16.62 5.71
N SER A 79 -4.43 -16.75 4.56
CA SER A 79 -2.97 -16.74 4.44
C SER A 79 -2.41 -15.34 4.70
N ASP A 80 -1.11 -15.22 4.93
CA ASP A 80 -0.44 -13.92 5.17
C ASP A 80 -0.62 -12.91 4.03
N GLN A 81 -1.07 -13.31 2.84
CA GLN A 81 -1.27 -12.41 1.71
C GLN A 81 -2.72 -12.26 1.28
N ASP A 82 -3.64 -13.02 1.89
CA ASP A 82 -5.04 -12.96 1.49
C ASP A 82 -5.68 -11.69 2.05
N ILE A 83 -6.59 -11.12 1.29
CA ILE A 83 -7.32 -9.90 1.64
C ILE A 83 -8.82 -10.16 1.70
N VAL A 84 -9.51 -9.43 2.57
CA VAL A 84 -10.97 -9.49 2.72
C VAL A 84 -11.57 -8.08 2.77
N LEU A 85 -12.64 -7.89 2.00
CA LEU A 85 -13.57 -6.77 2.12
C LEU A 85 -14.94 -7.38 2.43
N ARG A 86 -15.51 -7.11 3.60
CA ARG A 86 -16.78 -7.73 4.00
C ARG A 86 -17.71 -6.74 4.66
N ARG A 87 -18.91 -6.57 4.11
CA ARG A 87 -19.98 -5.81 4.74
C ARG A 87 -20.51 -6.57 5.95
N VAL A 88 -20.64 -5.89 7.08
CA VAL A 88 -21.11 -6.45 8.35
C VAL A 88 -22.02 -5.45 9.05
N GLN A 89 -22.68 -5.90 10.13
CA GLN A 89 -23.37 -5.02 11.07
C GLN A 89 -22.54 -4.88 12.33
N PHE A 90 -22.33 -3.65 12.78
CA PHE A 90 -21.64 -3.34 14.03
C PHE A 90 -22.51 -2.42 14.87
N GLU A 91 -22.97 -2.90 16.03
CA GLU A 91 -23.86 -2.14 16.93
C GLU A 91 -25.12 -1.60 16.21
N GLY A 92 -25.70 -2.40 15.31
CA GLY A 92 -26.88 -2.03 14.53
C GLY A 92 -26.61 -1.05 13.37
N ARG A 93 -25.35 -0.77 13.06
CA ARG A 93 -24.92 0.14 11.99
C ARG A 93 -24.20 -0.61 10.86
N PRO A 94 -24.33 -0.16 9.61
CA PRO A 94 -23.59 -0.75 8.51
C PRO A 94 -22.09 -0.46 8.64
N ALA A 95 -21.29 -1.51 8.52
CA ALA A 95 -19.84 -1.45 8.57
C ALA A 95 -19.21 -2.27 7.44
N LEU A 96 -17.97 -1.93 7.10
CA LEU A 96 -17.14 -2.72 6.18
C LEU A 96 -15.84 -3.08 6.88
N VAL A 97 -15.59 -4.37 7.02
CA VAL A 97 -14.29 -4.90 7.43
C VAL A 97 -13.36 -4.87 6.23
N ILE A 98 -12.19 -4.27 6.41
CA ILE A 98 -11.12 -4.11 5.42
C ILE A 98 -9.86 -4.68 6.07
N GLY A 99 -9.52 -5.92 5.73
CA GLY A 99 -8.46 -6.66 6.43
C GLY A 99 -7.73 -7.65 5.54
N GLY A 100 -6.71 -8.28 6.10
CA GLY A 100 -6.02 -9.39 5.48
C GLY A 100 -5.41 -10.34 6.51
N GLY A 101 -4.76 -11.41 6.07
CA GLY A 101 -4.12 -12.37 6.97
C GLY A 101 -2.82 -11.86 7.60
N SER A 102 -2.32 -10.70 7.18
CA SER A 102 -1.18 -10.01 7.80
C SER A 102 -1.33 -8.48 7.72
N PRO A 103 -0.51 -7.70 8.46
CA PRO A 103 -0.56 -6.23 8.38
C PRO A 103 -0.33 -5.66 6.97
N VAL A 104 0.53 -6.29 6.16
CA VAL A 104 0.74 -5.85 4.78
C VAL A 104 -0.45 -6.22 3.88
N ALA A 105 -1.10 -7.36 4.13
CA ALA A 105 -2.32 -7.73 3.42
C ALA A 105 -3.48 -6.78 3.76
N THR A 106 -3.61 -6.34 5.01
CA THR A 106 -4.58 -5.29 5.40
C THR A 106 -4.36 -4.00 4.60
N LEU A 107 -3.12 -3.57 4.41
CA LEU A 107 -2.80 -2.42 3.54
C LEU A 107 -3.21 -2.67 2.08
N TRP A 108 -2.95 -3.86 1.56
CA TRP A 108 -3.41 -4.24 0.21
C TRP A 108 -4.93 -4.32 0.09
N ALA A 109 -5.66 -4.66 1.15
CA ALA A 109 -7.12 -4.64 1.19
C ALA A 109 -7.66 -3.20 1.04
N VAL A 110 -7.02 -2.22 1.69
CA VAL A 110 -7.36 -0.79 1.48
C VAL A 110 -7.15 -0.40 0.03
N TYR A 111 -6.02 -0.78 -0.57
CA TYR A 111 -5.75 -0.48 -1.98
C TYR A 111 -6.73 -1.18 -2.93
N GLU A 112 -7.13 -2.43 -2.65
CA GLU A 112 -8.17 -3.13 -3.40
C GLU A 112 -9.52 -2.40 -3.35
N LEU A 113 -9.92 -1.91 -2.17
CA LEU A 113 -11.14 -1.10 -2.03
C LEU A 113 -11.05 0.19 -2.86
N VAL A 114 -9.90 0.86 -2.80
CA VAL A 114 -9.64 2.11 -3.54
C VAL A 114 -9.67 1.88 -5.06
N GLU A 115 -9.15 0.75 -5.56
CA GLU A 115 -9.26 0.37 -6.98
C GLU A 115 -10.71 0.14 -7.42
N ARG A 116 -11.54 -0.44 -6.53
CA ARG A 116 -12.99 -0.62 -6.76
C ARG A 116 -13.77 0.69 -6.78
N TRP A 117 -13.25 1.72 -6.12
CA TRP A 117 -13.75 3.10 -6.27
C TRP A 117 -13.27 3.79 -7.55
N GLY A 118 -12.42 3.15 -8.35
CA GLY A 118 -12.05 3.58 -9.69
C GLY A 118 -10.62 4.09 -9.82
N VAL A 119 -9.85 4.12 -8.73
CA VAL A 119 -8.42 4.48 -8.81
C VAL A 119 -7.64 3.42 -9.57
N ARG A 120 -6.61 3.84 -10.30
CA ARG A 120 -5.62 2.94 -10.90
C ARG A 120 -4.24 3.31 -10.41
N PHE A 121 -3.55 2.33 -9.83
CA PHE A 121 -2.17 2.49 -9.39
C PHE A 121 -1.23 2.24 -10.58
N LEU A 122 -0.35 3.19 -10.85
CA LEU A 122 0.69 3.11 -11.87
C LEU A 122 2.06 3.24 -11.21
N LEU A 123 3.11 2.81 -11.90
CA LEU A 123 4.47 2.89 -11.35
C LEU A 123 4.91 4.34 -11.03
N HIS A 124 4.38 5.33 -11.76
CA HIS A 124 4.73 6.75 -11.63
C HIS A 124 3.70 7.57 -10.83
N GLY A 125 2.65 6.94 -10.29
CA GLY A 125 1.62 7.64 -9.50
C GLY A 125 0.24 7.01 -9.59
N ASP A 126 -0.74 7.68 -9.02
CA ASP A 126 -2.13 7.21 -8.97
C ASP A 126 -2.98 7.99 -9.98
N ALA A 127 -3.71 7.30 -10.84
CA ALA A 127 -4.73 7.89 -11.69
C ALA A 127 -6.09 7.81 -10.97
N LEU A 128 -6.67 8.97 -10.65
CA LEU A 128 -7.93 9.07 -9.93
C LEU A 128 -9.09 9.35 -10.88
N PRO A 129 -10.29 8.79 -10.63
CA PRO A 129 -11.49 9.20 -11.32
C PRO A 129 -11.91 10.62 -10.89
N GLU A 130 -12.89 11.20 -11.58
CA GLU A 130 -13.57 12.40 -11.10
C GLU A 130 -14.18 12.16 -9.71
N ARG A 131 -14.23 13.22 -8.90
CA ARG A 131 -14.87 13.16 -7.58
C ARG A 131 -16.30 12.69 -7.71
N THR A 132 -16.70 11.81 -6.80
CA THR A 132 -18.00 11.13 -6.88
C THR A 132 -18.64 10.99 -5.50
N VAL A 133 -19.79 10.34 -5.46
CA VAL A 133 -20.52 10.02 -4.23
C VAL A 133 -19.96 8.76 -3.60
N PHE A 134 -19.81 8.77 -2.27
CA PHE A 134 -19.40 7.57 -1.53
C PHE A 134 -20.36 6.41 -1.82
N ARG A 135 -19.78 5.24 -2.12
CA ARG A 135 -20.53 4.02 -2.38
C ARG A 135 -19.86 2.83 -1.71
N TRP A 136 -20.69 1.94 -1.17
CA TRP A 136 -20.22 0.64 -0.70
C TRP A 136 -19.71 -0.21 -1.88
N PRO A 137 -18.70 -1.08 -1.67
CA PRO A 137 -18.27 -2.03 -2.71
C PRO A 137 -19.40 -3.02 -3.00
N ASP A 138 -19.70 -3.29 -4.27
CA ASP A 138 -20.90 -4.03 -4.70
C ASP A 138 -21.04 -5.45 -4.12
N ALA A 139 -19.92 -6.08 -3.82
CA ALA A 139 -19.86 -7.43 -3.26
C ALA A 139 -18.80 -7.53 -2.16
N ASP A 140 -18.99 -8.51 -1.29
CA ASP A 140 -17.95 -8.99 -0.41
C ASP A 140 -16.88 -9.72 -1.23
N VAL A 141 -15.64 -9.65 -0.75
CA VAL A 141 -14.47 -10.09 -1.48
C VAL A 141 -13.55 -10.83 -0.52
N ALA A 142 -13.06 -11.98 -0.96
CA ALA A 142 -11.89 -12.64 -0.41
C ALA A 142 -10.97 -12.98 -1.59
N ILE A 143 -9.74 -12.46 -1.58
CA ILE A 143 -8.78 -12.66 -2.68
C ILE A 143 -7.52 -13.30 -2.12
N GLU A 144 -7.15 -14.43 -2.72
CA GLU A 144 -5.85 -15.08 -2.58
C GLU A 144 -4.99 -14.75 -3.82
N PRO A 145 -3.71 -14.38 -3.66
CA PRO A 145 -2.85 -14.10 -4.81
C PRO A 145 -2.41 -15.39 -5.50
N THR A 146 -2.67 -15.50 -6.80
CA THR A 146 -2.16 -16.63 -7.63
C THR A 146 -0.63 -16.70 -7.64
N LEU A 147 0.02 -15.53 -7.69
CA LEU A 147 1.48 -15.41 -7.61
C LEU A 147 1.84 -14.92 -6.20
N THR A 148 2.27 -15.81 -5.32
CA THR A 148 2.67 -15.48 -3.94
C THR A 148 3.98 -14.69 -3.87
N ILE A 149 4.74 -14.65 -4.96
CA ILE A 149 5.98 -13.89 -5.12
C ILE A 149 5.79 -12.88 -6.25
N ARG A 150 5.83 -11.59 -5.92
CA ARG A 150 5.67 -10.49 -6.85
C ARG A 150 6.86 -9.56 -6.64
N GLN A 151 7.84 -9.69 -7.51
CA GLN A 151 9.19 -9.17 -7.30
C GLN A 151 9.54 -8.09 -8.32
N TRP A 152 10.09 -6.98 -7.83
CA TRP A 152 10.65 -5.93 -8.67
C TRP A 152 12.17 -5.95 -8.60
N ARG A 153 12.83 -5.97 -9.77
CA ARG A 153 14.30 -5.93 -9.83
C ARG A 153 14.77 -4.48 -9.76
N VAL A 154 15.74 -4.23 -8.90
CA VAL A 154 16.45 -2.96 -8.77
C VAL A 154 17.95 -3.17 -8.89
N VAL A 155 18.69 -2.06 -8.89
CA VAL A 155 20.10 -2.00 -9.30
C VAL A 155 20.23 -2.62 -10.69
N ASN A 156 19.78 -1.84 -11.67
CA ASN A 156 20.16 -2.04 -13.06
C ASN A 156 21.56 -1.45 -13.25
N ASP A 157 22.00 -1.30 -14.49
CA ASP A 157 23.40 -1.08 -14.87
C ASP A 157 23.59 0.12 -15.84
N PHE A 158 22.61 1.03 -15.86
CA PHE A 158 22.60 2.22 -16.72
C PHE A 158 22.52 3.51 -15.91
N ALA A 159 23.17 4.56 -16.44
CA ALA A 159 23.25 5.88 -15.81
C ALA A 159 21.90 6.57 -15.63
N CYS A 160 20.94 6.33 -16.52
CA CYS A 160 19.57 6.84 -16.43
C CYS A 160 18.62 5.94 -15.61
N GLY A 161 19.14 5.02 -14.81
CA GLY A 161 18.35 4.02 -14.11
C GLY A 161 18.62 3.91 -12.60
N PRO A 162 18.08 2.86 -11.95
CA PRO A 162 18.19 2.63 -10.51
C PRO A 162 19.63 2.52 -9.96
N GLU A 163 20.63 2.34 -10.82
CA GLU A 163 22.04 2.38 -10.40
C GLU A 163 22.47 3.76 -9.90
N SER A 164 21.83 4.82 -10.40
CA SER A 164 22.12 6.22 -10.07
C SER A 164 21.18 6.81 -9.02
N TRP A 165 20.20 6.03 -8.55
CA TRP A 165 19.16 6.51 -7.64
C TRP A 165 19.62 6.53 -6.19
N GLY A 166 19.33 7.63 -5.50
CA GLY A 166 19.39 7.70 -4.05
C GLY A 166 18.10 7.18 -3.41
N MET A 167 18.07 7.11 -2.08
CA MET A 167 16.85 6.70 -1.36
C MET A 167 15.66 7.65 -1.58
N ALA A 168 15.92 8.92 -1.94
CA ALA A 168 14.87 9.87 -2.30
C ALA A 168 14.14 9.43 -3.58
N ASP A 169 14.86 8.88 -4.56
CA ASP A 169 14.28 8.39 -5.82
C ASP A 169 13.62 7.02 -5.65
N TYR A 170 14.22 6.16 -4.81
CA TYR A 170 13.65 4.84 -4.53
C TYR A 170 12.34 4.89 -3.77
N ARG A 171 12.17 5.82 -2.82
CA ARG A 171 10.98 5.88 -1.95
C ARG A 171 9.66 5.93 -2.75
N PRO A 172 9.45 6.86 -3.70
CA PRO A 172 8.24 6.88 -4.51
C PRO A 172 7.98 5.58 -5.26
N VAL A 173 9.04 4.92 -5.76
CA VAL A 173 8.92 3.64 -6.47
C VAL A 173 8.49 2.54 -5.51
N LEU A 174 9.10 2.44 -4.32
CA LEU A 174 8.73 1.46 -3.30
C LEU A 174 7.29 1.66 -2.82
N ASP A 175 6.85 2.91 -2.66
CA ASP A 175 5.48 3.26 -2.28
C ASP A 175 4.49 2.78 -3.35
N GLN A 176 4.77 3.03 -4.64
CA GLN A 176 3.91 2.54 -5.73
C GLN A 176 3.95 1.02 -5.89
N LEU A 177 5.10 0.37 -5.66
CA LEU A 177 5.20 -1.09 -5.66
C LEU A 177 4.32 -1.72 -4.57
N ALA A 178 4.23 -1.10 -3.39
CA ALA A 178 3.34 -1.56 -2.33
C ALA A 178 1.85 -1.46 -2.75
N LYS A 179 1.45 -0.37 -3.42
CA LYS A 179 0.09 -0.22 -3.99
C LYS A 179 -0.22 -1.25 -5.08
N LEU A 180 0.78 -1.56 -5.90
CA LEU A 180 0.76 -2.63 -6.91
C LEU A 180 0.89 -4.04 -6.31
N LYS A 181 0.87 -4.14 -4.97
CA LYS A 181 0.91 -5.40 -4.21
C LYS A 181 2.22 -6.20 -4.39
N PHE A 182 3.29 -5.61 -4.92
CA PHE A 182 4.61 -6.23 -4.92
C PHE A 182 5.09 -6.47 -3.48
N ASN A 183 5.78 -7.57 -3.27
CA ASN A 183 6.17 -8.02 -1.93
C ASN A 183 7.65 -8.39 -1.81
N ARG A 184 8.42 -8.24 -2.89
CA ARG A 184 9.87 -8.45 -2.89
C ARG A 184 10.58 -7.45 -3.77
N ILE A 185 11.75 -7.05 -3.29
CA ILE A 185 12.75 -6.33 -4.09
C ILE A 185 13.89 -7.30 -4.36
N PHE A 186 14.30 -7.41 -5.62
CA PHE A 186 15.47 -8.15 -6.00
C PHE A 186 16.59 -7.19 -6.37
N VAL A 187 17.58 -7.14 -5.50
CA VAL A 187 18.77 -6.31 -5.69
C VAL A 187 19.78 -7.13 -6.46
N ASN A 188 20.10 -6.70 -7.69
CA ASN A 188 21.10 -7.38 -8.50
C ASN A 188 22.38 -6.56 -8.58
N PHE A 189 23.51 -7.14 -8.23
CA PHE A 189 24.82 -6.48 -8.29
C PHE A 189 25.77 -7.24 -9.20
N TRP A 190 26.66 -6.50 -9.85
CA TRP A 190 27.78 -7.02 -10.62
C TRP A 190 29.08 -6.89 -9.84
N ALA A 191 30.01 -7.84 -10.03
CA ALA A 191 31.28 -7.87 -9.30
C ALA A 191 32.19 -6.66 -9.55
N TYR A 192 31.97 -5.91 -10.64
CA TYR A 192 32.71 -4.69 -10.94
C TYR A 192 32.15 -3.44 -10.22
N GLN A 193 30.93 -3.49 -9.69
CA GLN A 193 30.26 -2.34 -9.07
C GLN A 193 30.81 -2.03 -7.67
N PRO A 194 30.78 -0.76 -7.22
CA PRO A 194 31.40 -0.32 -5.97
C PRO A 194 30.64 -0.74 -4.69
N PHE A 195 29.60 -1.57 -4.78
CA PHE A 195 28.70 -1.88 -3.66
C PHE A 195 29.18 -3.00 -2.72
N LEU A 196 30.08 -3.88 -3.18
CA LEU A 196 30.59 -5.00 -2.40
C LEU A 196 32.09 -4.88 -2.13
N HIS A 197 32.51 -5.11 -0.89
CA HIS A 197 33.92 -5.30 -0.58
C HIS A 197 34.35 -6.71 -1.03
N LEU A 198 35.27 -6.79 -2.00
CA LEU A 198 35.75 -8.06 -2.56
C LEU A 198 37.23 -8.27 -2.23
N GLU A 199 37.49 -9.35 -1.51
CA GLU A 199 38.82 -9.89 -1.24
C GLU A 199 38.80 -11.41 -1.44
N VAL A 200 39.72 -11.93 -2.25
CA VAL A 200 39.85 -13.38 -2.48
C VAL A 200 41.31 -13.78 -2.27
N ARG A 201 41.56 -14.64 -1.27
CA ARG A 201 42.91 -15.13 -0.92
C ARG A 201 43.93 -14.00 -0.69
N GLY A 202 43.53 -12.94 0.01
CA GLY A 202 44.38 -11.77 0.27
C GLY A 202 44.46 -10.76 -0.87
N VAL A 203 43.89 -11.05 -2.04
CA VAL A 203 43.84 -10.11 -3.17
C VAL A 203 42.61 -9.22 -3.05
N LYS A 204 42.84 -7.96 -2.70
CA LYS A 204 41.81 -6.92 -2.58
C LYS A 204 41.54 -6.24 -3.92
N ARG A 205 40.26 -6.04 -4.23
CA ARG A 205 39.85 -5.25 -5.38
C ARG A 205 40.34 -3.80 -5.25
N GLN A 206 41.03 -3.31 -6.29
CA GLN A 206 41.61 -1.96 -6.33
C GLN A 206 40.78 -0.96 -7.12
N ARG A 207 39.87 -1.42 -7.99
CA ARG A 207 39.05 -0.59 -8.86
C ARG A 207 37.62 -1.12 -8.91
N ALA A 208 36.68 -0.20 -9.08
CA ALA A 208 35.27 -0.46 -9.32
C ALA A 208 34.72 0.67 -10.18
N TRP A 209 33.66 0.40 -10.93
CA TRP A 209 33.01 1.38 -11.80
C TRP A 209 31.50 1.19 -11.78
N LEU A 210 30.80 2.25 -12.18
CA LEU A 210 29.38 2.22 -12.49
C LEU A 210 29.19 2.18 -14.01
N TRP A 211 28.01 1.80 -14.48
CA TRP A 211 27.61 1.98 -15.88
C TRP A 211 28.59 1.41 -16.90
N TYR A 212 29.14 0.22 -16.64
CA TYR A 212 30.13 -0.43 -17.52
C TYR A 212 31.43 0.37 -17.77
N ASP A 213 31.78 1.33 -16.91
CA ASP A 213 32.89 2.26 -17.11
C ASP A 213 32.68 3.20 -18.32
N TYR A 214 31.42 3.39 -18.73
CA TYR A 214 31.08 4.38 -19.74
C TYR A 214 31.19 5.79 -19.19
N HIS A 215 31.89 6.64 -19.94
CA HIS A 215 32.05 8.06 -19.64
C HIS A 215 30.97 8.85 -20.40
N TYR A 216 30.06 9.47 -19.66
CA TYR A 216 29.00 10.31 -20.22
C TYR A 216 29.43 11.78 -20.15
N PRO A 217 29.97 12.38 -21.24
CA PRO A 217 30.38 13.78 -21.21
C PRO A 217 29.13 14.65 -21.04
N ILE A 218 29.11 15.49 -20.01
CA ILE A 218 28.02 16.47 -19.86
C ILE A 218 28.34 17.65 -20.77
N THR A 219 27.59 17.84 -21.84
CA THR A 219 27.77 18.92 -22.83
C THR A 219 26.71 20.01 -22.69
N ASP A 220 26.94 21.19 -23.28
CA ASP A 220 26.05 22.36 -23.15
C ASP A 220 24.67 22.16 -23.79
N ASP A 221 24.54 21.20 -24.70
CA ASP A 221 23.31 20.84 -25.41
C ASP A 221 22.50 19.72 -24.70
N MET A 222 22.97 19.21 -23.56
CA MET A 222 22.23 18.21 -22.79
C MET A 222 21.03 18.83 -22.05
N ILE A 223 19.86 18.24 -22.25
CA ILE A 223 18.62 18.58 -21.56
C ILE A 223 18.75 18.23 -20.06
N GLY A 224 18.44 19.18 -19.18
CA GLY A 224 18.42 18.95 -17.72
C GLY A 224 19.72 19.25 -16.98
N ARG A 225 20.64 20.00 -17.61
CA ARG A 225 21.78 20.64 -16.93
C ARG A 225 21.32 21.76 -15.98
#